data_AF-A0A662SJU4-F1
#
_entry.id   AF-A0A662SJU4-F1
#
_cell.length_a   1.000
_cell.length_b   1.000
_cell.length_c   1.000
_cell.angle_alpha   90.00
_cell.angle_beta   90.00
_cell.angle_gamma   90.00
#
_symmetry.space_group_name_H-M   'P 1'
#
loop_
_entity.id
_entity.type
_entity.pdbx_description
1 polymer ?
#
loop_
_entity_poly.entity_id
_entity_poly.type
_entity_poly.pdbx_seq_one_letter_code
_entity_poly.pdbx_strand_id
1 'polypeptide(L)' 'MLHLQAEFLSKKWGALQTLSVLARECLNQRIGDINTLARYVFLWEEERNSKLVKVDWRFTTQDAWIKLKCLYPILKKS' A
#
# COMPACT_ATOMS: atom_id res chain seq x y z
N MET A 1 14.45 -5.99 19.42
CA MET A 1 14.53 -6.55 18.05
C MET A 1 13.15 -6.69 17.39
N LEU A 2 12.08 -7.07 18.12
CA LEU A 2 10.70 -7.12 17.59
C LEU A 2 10.08 -5.74 17.24
N HIS A 3 10.44 -4.67 17.97
CA HIS A 3 9.92 -3.32 17.69
C HIS A 3 10.36 -2.76 16.33
N LEU A 4 11.62 -3.02 15.91
CA LEU A 4 12.17 -2.53 14.65
C LEU A 4 11.52 -3.23 13.44
N GLN A 5 11.15 -4.51 13.57
CA GLN A 5 10.41 -5.21 12.52
C GLN A 5 8.99 -4.67 12.38
N ALA A 6 8.30 -4.34 13.48
CA ALA A 6 6.96 -3.76 13.41
C ALA A 6 6.95 -2.37 12.75
N GLU A 7 7.94 -1.52 13.03
CA GLU A 7 8.09 -0.23 12.33
C GLU A 7 8.49 -0.40 10.86
N PHE A 8 9.39 -1.33 10.57
CA PHE A 8 9.83 -1.62 9.21
C PHE A 8 8.68 -2.19 8.37
N LEU A 9 7.91 -3.13 8.94
CA LEU A 9 6.71 -3.66 8.32
C LEU A 9 5.62 -2.61 8.26
N SER A 10 5.44 -1.73 9.24
CA SER A 10 4.49 -0.62 9.14
C SER A 10 4.84 0.39 8.05
N LYS A 11 6.13 0.68 7.83
CA LYS A 11 6.58 1.54 6.73
C LYS A 11 6.44 0.83 5.38
N LYS A 12 6.78 -0.46 5.30
CA LYS A 12 6.77 -1.25 4.06
C LYS A 12 5.38 -1.78 3.67
N TRP A 13 4.51 -2.05 4.64
CA TRP A 13 3.09 -2.39 4.45
C TRP A 13 2.20 -1.16 4.45
N GLY A 14 2.60 -0.05 5.09
CA GLY A 14 1.95 1.25 4.90
C GLY A 14 2.03 1.73 3.45
N ALA A 15 3.06 1.32 2.71
CA ALA A 15 3.23 1.51 1.28
C ALA A 15 2.32 0.62 0.40
N LEU A 16 1.71 -0.44 0.94
CA LEU A 16 0.62 -1.18 0.27
C LEU A 16 -0.70 -0.41 0.43
N GLN A 17 -0.66 0.86 0.01
CA GLN A 17 -1.83 1.70 -0.05
C GLN A 17 -2.77 1.16 -1.11
N THR A 18 -4.07 1.23 -0.82
CA THR A 18 -5.12 0.79 -1.73
C THR A 18 -4.96 1.46 -3.09
N LEU A 19 -4.74 0.66 -4.14
CA LEU A 19 -4.63 1.11 -5.54
C LEU A 19 -5.77 2.08 -5.93
N SER A 20 -6.95 1.93 -5.33
CA SER A 20 -8.11 2.79 -5.55
C SER A 20 -7.88 4.26 -5.16
N VAL A 21 -7.08 4.53 -4.11
CA VAL A 21 -6.78 5.91 -3.67
C VAL A 21 -5.68 6.51 -4.55
N LEU A 22 -4.66 5.73 -4.91
CA LEU A 22 -3.66 6.14 -5.90
C LEU A 22 -4.33 6.51 -7.23
N ALA A 23 -5.27 5.68 -7.70
CA ALA A 23 -6.01 5.92 -8.93
C ALA A 23 -6.81 7.24 -8.90
N ARG A 24 -7.47 7.52 -7.78
CA ARG A 24 -8.33 8.71 -7.62
C ARG A 24 -7.56 10.01 -7.40
N GLU A 25 -6.49 9.95 -6.61
CA GLU A 25 -5.80 11.16 -6.12
C GLU A 25 -4.54 11.46 -6.93
N CYS A 26 -3.80 10.44 -7.38
CA CYS A 26 -2.53 10.61 -8.10
C CYS A 26 -2.67 10.42 -9.61
N LEU A 27 -3.53 9.48 -10.05
CA LEU A 27 -3.60 9.03 -11.45
C LEU A 27 -4.88 9.48 -12.16
N ASN A 28 -5.53 10.55 -11.69
CA ASN A 28 -6.73 11.12 -12.31
C ASN A 28 -6.45 11.86 -13.64
N GLN A 29 -5.23 11.77 -14.16
CA GLN A 29 -4.80 12.38 -15.41
C GLN A 29 -3.97 11.37 -16.21
N ARG A 30 -4.01 11.50 -17.54
CA ARG A 30 -3.19 10.68 -18.42
C ARG A 30 -1.73 11.12 -18.33
N ILE A 31 -0.85 10.19 -17.95
CA ILE A 31 0.60 10.40 -17.94
C ILE A 31 1.19 9.50 -19.02
N GLY A 32 1.73 10.12 -20.08
CA GLY A 32 2.21 9.41 -21.27
C GLY A 32 3.60 8.81 -21.15
N ASP A 33 4.39 9.22 -20.15
CA ASP A 33 5.76 8.77 -19.92
C ASP A 33 5.87 8.02 -18.59
N ILE A 34 6.52 6.85 -18.62
CA ILE A 34 6.63 5.96 -17.47
C ILE A 34 7.56 6.52 -16.38
N ASN A 35 8.59 7.27 -16.76
CA ASN A 35 9.50 7.88 -15.78
C ASN A 35 8.80 9.00 -15.01
N THR A 36 8.00 9.79 -15.74
CA THR A 36 7.13 10.81 -15.18
C THR A 36 6.10 10.18 -14.24
N LEU A 37 5.44 9.10 -14.67
CA LEU A 37 4.50 8.35 -13.83
C LEU A 37 5.15 7.89 -12.52
N ALA A 38 6.32 7.26 -12.58
CA ALA A 38 7.04 6.78 -11.41
C ALA A 38 7.37 7.93 -10.43
N ARG A 39 7.78 9.08 -10.95
CA ARG A 39 8.07 10.27 -10.14
C ARG A 39 6.82 10.82 -9.45
N TYR A 40 5.69 10.88 -10.15
CA TYR A 40 4.42 11.33 -9.57
C TYR A 40 3.97 10.40 -8.44
N VAL A 41 4.02 9.08 -8.67
CA VAL A 41 3.66 8.08 -7.66
C VAL A 41 4.56 8.20 -6.44
N PHE A 42 5.88 8.35 -6.63
CA PHE A 42 6.84 8.50 -5.54
C PHE A 42 6.58 9.76 -4.70
N LEU A 43 6.37 10.91 -5.35
CA LEU A 43 6.09 12.17 -4.64
C LEU A 43 4.77 12.11 -3.87
N TRP A 44 3.74 11.52 -4.48
CA TRP A 44 2.44 11.34 -3.84
C TRP A 44 2.52 10.38 -2.63
N GLU A 45 3.28 9.29 -2.77
CA GLU A 45 3.51 8.33 -1.69
C GLU A 45 4.23 8.99 -0.52
N GLU A 46 5.31 9.72 -0.76
CA GLU A 46 6.05 10.46 0.27
C GLU A 46 5.17 11.49 0.98
N GLU A 47 4.40 12.29 0.23
CA GLU A 47 3.49 13.28 0.81
C GLU A 47 2.44 12.60 1.69
N ARG A 48 1.85 11.51 1.21
CA ARG A 48 0.80 10.79 1.95
C ARG A 48 1.33 10.06 3.17
N ASN A 49 2.52 9.47 3.08
CA ASN A 49 3.22 8.85 4.20
C ASN A 49 3.60 9.89 5.25
N SER A 50 4.00 11.11 4.83
CA SER A 50 4.32 12.22 5.74
C SER A 50 3.10 12.71 6.52
N LYS A 51 1.91 12.65 5.91
CA LYS A 51 0.64 13.01 6.56
C LYS A 51 0.22 11.99 7.63
N LEU A 52 0.97 10.89 7.82
CA LEU A 52 0.75 9.86 8.85
C LEU A 52 -0.74 9.48 8.98
N VAL A 53 -1.45 9.41 7.84
CA VAL A 53 -2.87 9.06 7.82
C VAL A 53 -2.95 7.60 8.27
N LYS A 54 -3.15 7.40 9.57
CA LYS A 54 -3.33 6.08 10.14
C LYS A 54 -4.62 5.54 9.53
N VAL A 55 -4.47 4.52 8.71
CA VAL A 55 -5.61 3.70 8.31
C VAL A 55 -6.13 3.08 9.60
N ASP A 56 -7.35 3.47 10.00
CA ASP A 56 -8.04 2.88 11.13
C ASP A 56 -8.49 1.48 10.73
N TRP A 57 -7.58 0.52 10.90
CA TRP A 57 -7.82 -0.88 10.58
C TRP A 57 -8.85 -1.43 11.56
N ARG A 58 -10.09 -1.60 11.07
CA ARG A 58 -11.22 -2.14 11.86
C ARG A 58 -11.15 -3.65 12.11
N PHE A 59 -10.03 -4.29 11.79
CA PHE A 59 -9.88 -5.73 11.89
C PHE A 59 -8.52 -6.09 12.43
N THR A 60 -8.48 -7.16 13.22
CA THR A 60 -7.24 -7.64 13.79
C THR A 60 -6.32 -8.19 12.69
N THR A 61 -5.03 -8.29 12.97
CA THR A 61 -4.07 -8.96 12.08
C THR A 61 -4.53 -10.38 11.72
N GLN A 62 -5.15 -11.09 12.68
CA GLN A 62 -5.71 -12.43 12.47
C GLN A 62 -6.83 -12.42 11.42
N ASP A 63 -7.76 -11.48 11.53
CA ASP A 63 -8.89 -11.33 10.61
C ASP A 63 -8.41 -10.93 9.20
N ALA A 64 -7.38 -10.08 9.12
CA ALA A 64 -6.74 -9.71 7.86
C ALA A 64 -6.17 -10.94 7.14
N TRP A 65 -5.47 -11.81 7.87
CA TRP A 65 -4.87 -13.02 7.33
C TRP A 65 -5.90 -14.01 6.78
N ILE A 66 -7.04 -14.16 7.46
CA ILE A 66 -8.14 -15.01 6.99
C ILE A 66 -8.68 -14.47 5.66
N LYS A 67 -8.97 -13.17 5.58
CA LYS A 67 -9.47 -12.54 4.35
C LYS A 67 -8.47 -12.59 3.20
N LEU A 68 -7.19 -12.34 3.45
CA LEU A 68 -6.16 -12.36 2.41
C LEU A 68 -5.95 -13.76 1.81
N LYS A 69 -6.00 -14.82 2.63
CA LYS A 69 -5.96 -16.20 2.12
C LYS A 69 -7.11 -16.53 1.18
N CYS A 70 -8.31 -15.99 1.44
CA CYS A 70 -9.45 -16.16 0.56
C CYS A 70 -9.33 -15.36 -0.75
N LEU A 71 -8.75 -14.16 -0.70
CA LEU A 71 -8.64 -13.27 -1.86
C LEU A 71 -7.48 -13.64 -2.79
N TYR A 72 -6.39 -14.17 -2.24
CA TYR A 72 -5.23 -14.62 -2.99
C TYR A 72 -5.04 -16.12 -2.74
N PRO A 73 -5.83 -16.98 -3.42
CA PRO A 73 -5.56 -18.41 -3.39
C PRO A 73 -4.14 -18.61 -3.88
N ILE A 74 -3.36 -19.35 -3.09
CA ILE A 74 -1.94 -19.64 -3.33
C ILE A 74 -1.82 -20.04 -4.80
N LEU A 75 -1.13 -19.22 -5.60
CA LEU A 75 -0.87 -19.51 -7.01
C LEU A 75 -0.13 -20.85 -7.04
N LYS A 76 -0.84 -21.93 -7.40
CA LYS A 76 -0.20 -23.23 -7.64
C LYS A 76 0.72 -23.04 -8.83
N LYS A 77 2.03 -23.17 -8.59
CA LYS A 77 3.01 -23.25 -9.66
C LYS A 77 2.72 -24.54 -10.45
N SER A 78 2.34 -24.38 -11.71
CA SER A 78 2.37 -25.42 -12.72
C SER A 78 3.81 -25.71 -13.13
#